data_AF-A0A4S4LQ59-F1
#
_entry.id   AF-A0A4S4LQ59-F1
#
_cell.length_a   1.000
_cell.length_b   1.000
_cell.length_c   1.000
_cell.angle_alpha   90.00
_cell.angle_beta   90.00
_cell.angle_gamma   90.00
#
_symmetry.space_group_name_H-M   'P 1'
#
loop_
_entity.id
_entity.type
_entity.pdbx_description
1 polymer ?
#
loop_
_entity_poly.entity_id
_entity_poly.type
_entity_poly.pdbx_seq_one_letter_code
_entity_poly.pdbx_strand_id
1 'polypeptide(L)'
;MFANMPALAKINDTAVMNELDHYLKQPREDARDNALKWWYDHRTIYLSLSHMARDYLSIPATSVDAEHVFSKGRILQPHTRNRLSAKSTRALLMVHFWSKLGLVRDADFERAAKLTDTLDKPTETQSRPAISLTGAGTVDLSQFEAN
;
A
#
# COMPACT_ATOMS: atom_id res chain seq x y z
N MET A 1 29.81 -7.58 0.71
CA MET A 1 28.67 -7.66 -0.23
C MET A 1 28.02 -6.30 -0.53
N PHE A 2 28.19 -5.25 0.29
CA PHE A 2 27.51 -3.95 0.10
C PHE A 2 28.41 -2.78 -0.38
N ALA A 3 29.69 -3.04 -0.70
CA ALA A 3 30.66 -1.98 -1.00
C ALA A 3 30.50 -1.30 -2.37
N ASN A 4 29.58 -1.77 -3.23
CA ASN A 4 29.46 -1.29 -4.62
C ASN A 4 28.03 -0.84 -4.99
N MET A 5 27.26 -0.35 -4.02
CA MET A 5 25.94 0.24 -4.29
C MET A 5 26.10 1.72 -4.69
N PRO A 6 25.76 2.13 -5.93
CA PRO A 6 25.85 3.53 -6.35
C PRO A 6 24.89 4.45 -5.58
N ALA A 7 23.85 3.90 -4.95
CA ALA A 7 22.95 4.64 -4.05
C ALA A 7 23.64 5.11 -2.75
N LEU A 8 24.79 4.52 -2.40
CA LEU A 8 25.60 4.87 -1.22
C LEU A 8 26.93 5.55 -1.60
N ALA A 9 27.18 5.75 -2.90
CA ALA A 9 28.43 6.32 -3.39
C ALA A 9 28.49 7.81 -3.05
N LYS A 10 29.08 8.09 -1.88
CA LYS A 10 29.24 9.41 -1.26
C LYS A 10 27.93 10.06 -0.86
N ILE A 11 27.37 9.58 0.26
CA ILE A 11 26.83 10.53 1.23
C ILE A 11 27.98 11.52 1.47
N ASN A 12 27.74 12.82 1.26
CA ASN A 12 28.72 13.85 1.59
C ASN A 12 28.90 13.83 3.11
N ASP A 13 29.72 12.92 3.63
CA ASP A 13 29.96 12.74 5.07
C ASP A 13 30.34 14.06 5.72
N THR A 14 31.08 14.92 5.01
CA THR A 14 31.43 16.26 5.45
C THR A 14 30.23 17.19 5.58
N ALA A 15 29.24 17.10 4.69
CA ALA A 15 28.01 17.89 4.76
C ALA A 15 27.06 17.38 5.85
N VAL A 16 26.96 16.05 6.01
CA VAL A 16 26.16 15.44 7.09
C VAL A 16 26.74 15.76 8.47
N MET A 17 28.07 15.69 8.63
CA MET A 17 28.73 16.10 9.86
C MET A 17 28.50 17.59 10.14
N ASN A 18 28.56 18.45 9.12
CA ASN A 18 28.28 19.88 9.28
C ASN A 18 26.82 20.17 9.68
N GLU A 19 25.84 19.48 9.10
CA GLU A 19 24.42 19.62 9.46
C GLU A 19 24.16 19.18 10.91
N LEU A 20 24.68 18.01 11.28
CA LEU A 20 24.51 17.45 12.62
C LEU A 20 25.20 18.31 13.69
N ASP A 21 26.44 18.73 13.44
CA ASP A 21 27.18 19.62 14.36
C ASP A 21 26.48 20.97 14.53
N HIS A 22 25.88 21.48 13.46
CA HIS A 22 25.09 22.71 13.52
C HIS A 22 23.83 22.52 14.37
N TYR A 23 23.09 21.42 14.17
CA TYR A 23 21.88 21.10 14.95
C TYR A 23 22.19 20.90 16.44
N LEU A 24 23.26 20.15 16.78
CA LEU A 24 23.62 19.88 18.18
C LEU A 24 24.07 21.13 18.96
N LYS A 25 24.50 22.18 18.25
CA LYS A 25 24.88 23.48 18.85
C LYS A 25 23.70 24.42 19.02
N GLN A 26 22.55 24.15 18.40
CA GLN A 26 21.36 24.97 18.59
C GLN A 26 20.79 24.80 20.00
N PRO A 27 20.13 25.84 20.55
CA PRO A 27 19.37 25.69 21.78
C PRO A 27 18.29 24.62 21.61
N ARG A 28 17.95 23.94 22.72
CA ARG A 28 16.87 22.96 22.71
C ARG A 28 15.53 23.65 22.48
N GLU A 29 14.86 23.28 21.41
CA GLU A 29 13.48 23.72 21.14
C GLU A 29 12.51 23.14 22.19
N ASP A 30 11.38 23.82 22.42
CA ASP A 30 10.37 23.38 23.38
C ASP A 30 9.75 22.04 22.93
N ALA A 31 9.71 21.08 23.84
CA ALA A 31 9.18 19.73 23.61
C ALA A 31 7.65 19.69 23.44
N ARG A 32 6.97 20.84 23.63
CA ARG A 32 5.52 20.95 23.46
C ARG A 32 5.08 21.04 22.01
N ASP A 33 5.97 21.45 21.10
CA ASP A 33 5.65 21.58 19.69
C ASP A 33 5.78 20.25 18.94
N ASN A 34 5.03 20.12 17.85
CA ASN A 34 5.07 18.92 17.01
C ASN A 34 6.46 18.78 16.35
N ALA A 35 7.27 17.85 16.87
CA ALA A 35 8.62 17.58 16.37
C ALA A 35 8.66 17.29 14.86
N LEU A 36 7.67 16.56 14.31
CA LEU A 36 7.59 16.30 12.86
C LEU A 36 7.37 17.59 12.06
N LYS A 37 6.59 18.53 12.60
CA LYS A 37 6.37 19.84 11.97
C LYS A 37 7.66 20.66 11.99
N TRP A 38 8.40 20.67 13.09
CA TRP A 38 9.67 21.39 13.18
C TRP A 38 10.67 20.90 12.12
N TRP A 39 10.84 19.58 11.99
CA TRP A 39 11.69 18.99 10.95
C TRP A 39 11.20 19.26 9.53
N TYR A 40 9.89 19.34 9.34
CA TYR A 40 9.32 19.72 8.04
C TYR A 40 9.64 21.17 7.68
N ASP A 41 9.52 22.10 8.63
CA ASP A 41 9.78 23.52 8.42
C ASP A 41 11.28 23.80 8.18
N HIS A 42 12.17 23.05 8.85
CA HIS A 42 13.63 23.19 8.74
C HIS A 42 14.26 22.30 7.65
N ARG A 43 13.45 21.64 6.81
CA ARG A 43 13.93 20.73 5.76
C ARG A 43 14.91 21.37 4.77
N THR A 44 14.80 22.68 4.56
CA THR A 44 15.68 23.44 3.65
C THR A 44 17.04 23.74 4.26
N ILE A 45 17.15 23.72 5.58
CA ILE A 45 18.38 23.96 6.34
C ILE A 45 19.11 22.63 6.58
N TYR A 46 18.36 21.58 6.89
CA TYR A 46 18.87 20.24 7.20
C TYR A 46 18.36 19.25 6.16
N LEU A 47 19.03 19.12 5.02
CA LEU A 47 18.52 18.31 3.90
C LEU A 47 18.55 16.82 4.23
N SER A 48 19.69 16.32 4.69
CA SER A 48 19.86 14.90 5.01
C SER A 48 19.33 14.58 6.40
N LEU A 49 19.59 15.46 7.37
CA LEU A 49 19.19 15.21 8.75
C LEU A 49 17.67 15.29 8.95
N SER A 50 16.96 16.20 8.26
CA SER A 50 15.49 16.26 8.36
C SER A 50 14.80 15.03 7.74
N HIS A 51 15.38 14.46 6.68
CA HIS A 51 14.85 13.24 6.08
C HIS A 51 14.95 12.09 7.08
N MET A 52 16.14 11.87 7.64
CA MET A 52 16.38 10.85 8.65
C MET A 52 15.47 11.03 9.87
N ALA A 53 15.40 12.25 10.42
CA ALA A 53 14.59 12.52 11.59
C ALA A 53 13.10 12.26 11.35
N ARG A 54 12.56 12.65 10.18
CA ARG A 54 11.17 12.37 9.82
C ARG A 54 10.89 10.88 9.64
N ASP A 55 11.83 10.13 9.07
CA ASP A 55 11.70 8.68 8.93
C ASP A 55 11.55 8.02 10.31
N TYR A 56 12.42 8.37 11.27
CA TYR A 56 12.35 7.81 12.62
C TYR A 56 11.14 8.30 13.43
N LEU A 57 10.84 9.60 13.38
CA LEU A 57 9.73 10.19 14.15
C LEU A 57 8.35 9.79 13.61
N SER A 58 8.25 9.33 12.36
CA SER A 58 6.99 8.84 11.78
C SER A 58 6.58 7.45 12.28
N ILE A 59 7.50 6.72 12.90
CA ILE A 59 7.24 5.37 13.41
C ILE A 59 6.38 5.50 14.67
N PRO A 60 5.18 4.88 14.71
CA PRO A 60 4.37 4.90 15.91
C PRO A 60 5.09 4.12 17.02
N ALA A 61 5.11 4.68 18.23
CA ALA A 61 5.76 4.05 19.38
C ALA A 61 5.08 2.75 19.84
N THR A 62 3.81 2.53 19.45
CA THR A 62 3.01 1.39 19.89
C THR A 62 2.12 0.84 18.77
N SER A 63 1.68 -0.41 18.92
CA SER A 63 0.69 -1.05 18.03
C SER A 63 -0.75 -0.57 18.24
N VAL A 64 -0.99 0.35 19.19
CA VAL A 64 -2.33 0.78 19.61
C VAL A 64 -3.15 1.33 18.44
N ASP A 65 -2.53 2.08 17.52
CA ASP A 65 -3.24 2.60 16.35
C ASP A 65 -3.73 1.49 15.42
N ALA A 66 -2.90 0.46 15.20
CA ALA A 66 -3.28 -0.70 14.41
C ALA A 66 -4.40 -1.49 15.11
N GLU A 67 -4.28 -1.73 16.42
CA GLU A 67 -5.31 -2.41 17.23
C GLU A 67 -6.63 -1.65 17.22
N HIS A 68 -6.60 -0.32 17.27
CA HIS A 68 -7.79 0.52 17.18
C HIS A 68 -8.47 0.43 15.81
N VAL A 69 -7.69 0.36 14.73
CA VAL A 69 -8.20 0.08 13.37
C VAL A 69 -8.87 -1.30 13.33
N PHE A 70 -8.23 -2.33 13.87
CA PHE A 70 -8.81 -3.69 13.89
C PHE A 70 -10.07 -3.79 14.75
N SER A 71 -10.09 -3.13 15.90
CA SER A 71 -11.25 -3.06 16.79
C SER A 71 -12.45 -2.42 16.08
N LYS A 72 -12.24 -1.31 15.35
CA LYS A 72 -13.28 -0.70 14.50
C LYS A 72 -13.68 -1.61 13.34
N GLY A 73 -12.73 -2.33 12.75
CA GLY A 73 -12.98 -3.32 11.70
C GLY A 73 -13.91 -4.45 12.14
N ARG A 74 -13.97 -4.77 13.44
CA ARG A 74 -14.92 -5.76 13.98
C ARG A 74 -16.39 -5.38 13.74
N ILE A 75 -16.70 -4.10 13.62
CA ILE A 75 -18.06 -3.62 13.27
C ILE A 75 -18.40 -3.99 11.83
N LEU A 76 -17.41 -3.98 10.92
CA LEU A 76 -17.60 -4.32 9.51
C LEU A 76 -17.77 -5.82 9.30
N GLN A 77 -17.23 -6.66 10.17
CA GLN A 77 -17.35 -8.11 10.09
C GLN A 77 -18.06 -8.67 11.33
N PRO A 78 -19.38 -8.43 11.49
CA PRO A 78 -20.14 -9.17 12.47
C PRO A 78 -20.07 -10.66 12.09
N HIS A 79 -19.60 -11.46 13.04
CA HIS A 79 -19.40 -12.92 13.02
C HIS A 79 -20.57 -13.74 12.46
N THR A 80 -21.73 -13.14 12.24
CA THR A 80 -22.98 -13.80 11.88
C THR A 80 -23.61 -13.34 10.56
N ARG A 81 -23.20 -12.21 9.95
CA ARG A 81 -24.00 -11.61 8.84
C ARG A 81 -23.24 -10.99 7.66
N ASN A 82 -21.91 -10.97 7.66
CA ASN A 82 -21.18 -10.35 6.54
C ASN A 82 -20.23 -11.32 5.81
N ARG A 83 -20.45 -11.52 4.51
CA ARG A 83 -19.57 -12.29 3.60
C ARG A 83 -18.58 -11.37 2.87
N LEU A 84 -18.10 -10.31 3.54
CA LEU A 84 -17.02 -9.50 2.97
C LEU A 84 -15.72 -10.28 2.96
N SER A 85 -15.04 -10.28 1.82
CA SER A 85 -13.67 -10.79 1.73
C SER A 85 -12.71 -9.91 2.51
N ALA A 86 -11.57 -10.46 2.96
CA ALA A 86 -10.53 -9.67 3.62
C ALA A 86 -10.06 -8.47 2.77
N LYS A 87 -10.03 -8.63 1.44
CA LYS A 87 -9.70 -7.56 0.49
C LYS A 87 -10.73 -6.43 0.54
N SER A 88 -12.01 -6.76 0.54
CA SER A 88 -13.10 -5.78 0.60
C SER A 88 -13.13 -5.06 1.95
N THR A 89 -12.94 -5.78 3.06
CA THR A 89 -12.88 -5.19 4.41
C THR A 89 -11.69 -4.22 4.54
N ARG A 90 -10.52 -4.60 4.03
CA ARG A 90 -9.33 -3.72 4.00
C ARG A 90 -9.60 -2.46 3.17
N ALA A 91 -10.15 -2.60 1.97
CA ALA A 91 -10.45 -1.47 1.09
C ALA A 91 -11.44 -0.50 1.77
N LEU A 92 -12.49 -1.03 2.40
CA LEU A 92 -13.48 -0.22 3.11
C LEU A 92 -12.87 0.54 4.29
N LEU A 93 -12.02 -0.11 5.10
CA LEU A 93 -11.29 0.57 6.17
C LEU A 93 -10.40 1.68 5.63
N MET A 94 -9.62 1.42 4.57
CA MET A 94 -8.72 2.42 3.98
C MET A 94 -9.51 3.63 3.49
N VAL A 95 -10.59 3.42 2.73
CA VAL A 95 -11.46 4.49 2.23
C VAL A 95 -12.07 5.30 3.37
N HIS A 96 -12.53 4.64 4.43
CA HIS A 96 -13.07 5.31 5.63
C HIS A 96 -12.02 6.21 6.31
N PHE A 97 -10.80 5.71 6.51
CA PHE A 97 -9.73 6.50 7.13
C PHE A 97 -9.27 7.65 6.23
N TRP A 98 -9.09 7.41 4.93
CA TRP A 98 -8.69 8.45 3.99
C TRP A 98 -9.75 9.53 3.81
N SER A 99 -11.04 9.16 3.81
CA SER A 99 -12.15 10.11 3.79
C SER A 99 -12.12 11.02 5.04
N LYS A 100 -11.91 10.45 6.24
CA LYS A 100 -11.75 11.25 7.47
C LYS A 100 -10.54 12.18 7.47
N LEU A 101 -9.47 11.81 6.76
CA LEU A 101 -8.28 12.62 6.57
C LEU A 101 -8.43 13.64 5.41
N GLY A 102 -9.57 13.66 4.71
CA GLY A 102 -9.81 14.54 3.56
C GLY A 102 -8.98 14.17 2.32
N LEU A 103 -8.43 12.96 2.27
CA LEU A 103 -7.60 12.47 1.16
C LEU A 103 -8.43 11.94 -0.01
N VAL A 104 -9.70 11.59 0.22
CA VAL A 104 -10.65 11.18 -0.81
C VAL A 104 -11.72 12.25 -0.92
N ARG A 105 -11.89 12.83 -2.12
CA ARG A 105 -12.92 13.85 -2.38
C ARG A 105 -14.18 13.18 -2.92
N ASP A 106 -15.32 13.86 -2.79
CA ASP A 106 -16.61 13.36 -3.31
C ASP A 106 -16.57 13.07 -4.82
N ALA A 107 -15.83 13.89 -5.57
CA ALA A 107 -15.60 13.66 -7.00
C ALA A 107 -14.87 12.35 -7.32
N ASP A 108 -14.04 11.84 -6.40
CA ASP A 108 -13.31 10.59 -6.59
C ASP A 108 -14.27 9.39 -6.40
N PHE A 109 -15.29 9.49 -5.54
CA PHE A 109 -16.36 8.49 -5.42
C PHE A 109 -17.24 8.44 -6.68
N GLU A 110 -17.62 9.61 -7.21
CA GLU A 110 -18.41 9.71 -8.45
C GLU A 110 -17.72 9.07 -9.65
N ARG A 111 -16.39 9.23 -9.75
CA ARG A 111 -15.59 8.57 -10.78
C ARG A 111 -15.55 7.06 -10.59
N ALA A 112 -15.40 6.60 -9.35
CA ALA A 112 -15.37 5.17 -9.04
C ALA A 112 -16.71 4.49 -9.33
N ALA A 113 -17.84 5.13 -9.03
CA ALA A 113 -19.18 4.62 -9.32
C ALA A 113 -19.43 4.46 -10.83
N LYS A 114 -19.00 5.44 -11.63
CA LYS A 114 -19.11 5.37 -13.10
C LYS A 114 -18.25 4.25 -13.70
N LEU A 115 -17.10 3.96 -13.09
CA LEU A 115 -16.23 2.87 -13.52
C LEU A 115 -16.87 1.49 -13.26
N THR A 116 -17.56 1.29 -12.14
CA THR A 116 -18.24 0.02 -11.87
C THR A 116 -19.36 -0.26 -12.87
N ASP A 117 -20.11 0.76 -13.27
CA ASP A 117 -21.17 0.63 -14.28
C ASP A 117 -20.62 0.19 -15.65
N THR A 118 -19.36 0.51 -15.96
CA THR A 118 -18.72 0.09 -17.22
C THR A 118 -18.20 -1.35 -17.20
N LEU A 119 -17.95 -1.93 -16.01
CA LEU A 119 -17.48 -3.31 -15.85
C LEU A 119 -18.64 -4.32 -15.76
N ASP A 120 -19.83 -3.88 -15.36
CA ASP A 120 -21.05 -4.70 -15.35
C ASP A 120 -21.74 -4.79 -16.72
N LYS A 121 -21.22 -4.10 -17.75
CA LYS A 121 -21.62 -4.41 -19.12
C LYS A 121 -21.08 -5.81 -19.43
N PRO A 122 -21.93 -6.81 -19.76
CA PRO A 122 -21.46 -8.14 -20.09
C PRO A 122 -20.52 -7.97 -21.28
N THR A 123 -19.23 -8.20 -21.05
CA THR A 123 -18.31 -8.47 -22.14
C THR A 123 -18.97 -9.60 -22.92
N GLU A 124 -19.45 -9.30 -24.12
CA GLU A 124 -19.85 -10.32 -25.07
C GLU A 124 -18.72 -11.33 -25.09
N THR A 125 -18.99 -12.48 -24.49
CA THR A 125 -18.21 -13.67 -24.73
C THR A 125 -18.41 -13.91 -26.22
N GLN A 126 -17.46 -13.47 -27.05
CA GLN A 126 -17.39 -13.95 -28.41
C GLN A 126 -17.29 -15.45 -28.29
N SER A 127 -18.41 -16.11 -28.58
CA SER A 127 -18.55 -17.56 -28.66
C SER A 127 -17.33 -18.10 -29.39
N ARG A 128 -16.53 -18.90 -28.67
CA ARG A 128 -15.54 -19.76 -29.32
C ARG A 128 -16.31 -20.62 -30.32
N PRO A 129 -15.92 -20.68 -31.60
CA PRO A 129 -16.62 -21.54 -32.54
C PRO A 129 -16.46 -22.99 -32.04
N ALA A 130 -17.58 -23.70 -31.99
CA ALA A 130 -17.59 -25.12 -31.70
C ALA A 130 -16.82 -25.83 -32.83
N ILE A 131 -15.68 -26.43 -32.50
CA ILE A 131 -14.97 -27.33 -33.41
C ILE A 131 -15.79 -28.62 -33.43
N SER A 132 -16.55 -28.83 -34.50
CA SER A 132 -17.16 -30.12 -34.80
C SER A 132 -16.06 -31.10 -35.21
N LEU A 133 -15.69 -32.02 -34.32
CA LEU A 133 -14.88 -33.19 -34.68
C LEU A 133 -15.81 -34.25 -35.26
N THR A 134 -16.01 -34.19 -36.57
CA THR A 134 -16.53 -35.31 -37.36
C THR A 134 -15.33 -36.07 -37.89
N GLY A 135 -15.10 -37.27 -37.36
CA GLY A 135 -14.01 -38.14 -37.79
C GLY A 135 -14.13 -39.49 -37.12
N ALA A 136 -14.85 -40.40 -37.78
CA ALA A 136 -14.92 -41.80 -37.41
C ALA A 136 -13.53 -42.44 -37.50
N GLY A 137 -13.09 -43.04 -36.39
CA GLY A 137 -11.91 -43.89 -36.32
C GLY A 137 -12.09 -44.83 -35.15
N THR A 138 -12.60 -46.03 -35.43
CA THR A 138 -12.67 -47.14 -34.47
C THR A 138 -11.25 -47.55 -34.09
N VAL A 139 -10.89 -47.36 -32.81
CA VAL A 139 -9.63 -47.85 -32.24
C VAL A 139 -9.86 -49.30 -31.80
N ASP A 140 -9.11 -50.21 -32.39
CA ASP A 140 -9.06 -51.63 -32.04
C ASP A 140 -8.28 -51.81 -30.72
N LEU A 141 -8.90 -52.45 -29.74
CA LEU A 141 -8.42 -52.62 -28.36
C LEU A 141 -7.58 -53.90 -28.16
N SER A 142 -7.14 -54.56 -29.23
CA SER A 142 -6.38 -55.82 -29.15
C SER A 142 -4.86 -55.67 -28.93
N GLN A 143 -4.32 -54.48 -28.67
CA GLN A 143 -2.86 -54.26 -28.57
C GLN A 143 -2.31 -53.88 -27.18
N PHE A 144 -3.08 -54.00 -26.09
CA PHE A 144 -2.55 -53.78 -24.74
C PHE A 144 -2.74 -55.01 -23.84
N GLU A 145 -2.00 -56.09 -24.11
CA GLU A 145 -1.62 -57.06 -23.08
C GLU A 145 -0.14 -57.48 -23.22
N ALA A 146 0.49 -57.61 -22.05
CA ALA A 146 1.75 -58.28 -21.74
C ALA A 146 3.08 -57.66 -22.22
N ASN A 147 3.74 -56.92 -21.31
CA ASN A 147 5.04 -57.32 -20.75
C ASN A 147 5.34 -56.59 -19.43
#